data_AF-A0AB39DVA5-F1
#
_entry.id   AF-A0AB39DVA5-F1
#
_cell.length_a   1.000
_cell.length_b   1.000
_cell.length_c   1.000
_cell.angle_alpha   90.00
_cell.angle_beta   90.00
_cell.angle_gamma   90.00
#
_symmetry.space_group_name_H-M   'P 1'
#
loop_
_entity.id
_entity.type
_entity.pdbx_description
1 polymer ?
#
loop_
_entity_poly.entity_id
_entity_poly.type
_entity_poly.pdbx_seq_one_letter_code
_entity_poly.pdbx_strand_id
1 'polypeptide(L)'
;MEIPIILPLRISADTGAKVDHLLVLASDRIAADPEVLVPIYDGTFRLHCPMPDGYTPRMNRWGRELSARVNRRGWLFEINEDSDGISGGWMASCIPPAMYRVFLAAWLASSQARQLELFA
;
A
#
# COMPACT_ATOMS: atom_id res chain seq x y z
N MET A 1 -19.35 -16.39 6.35
CA MET A 1 -18.10 -17.12 6.05
C MET A 1 -17.11 -16.11 5.52
N GLU A 2 -16.25 -15.59 6.39
CA GLU A 2 -15.15 -14.73 5.97
C GLU A 2 -14.12 -15.63 5.27
N ILE A 3 -13.90 -15.36 3.99
CA ILE A 3 -12.87 -16.04 3.23
C ILE A 3 -11.54 -15.46 3.75
N PRO A 4 -10.64 -16.27 4.35
CA PRO A 4 -9.34 -15.78 4.73
C PRO A 4 -8.63 -15.27 3.48
N ILE A 5 -8.09 -14.06 3.54
CA ILE A 5 -7.28 -13.49 2.47
C ILE A 5 -5.96 -14.27 2.47
N ILE A 6 -5.86 -15.35 1.70
CA ILE A 6 -4.64 -16.17 1.61
C ILE A 6 -3.78 -15.66 0.46
N LEU A 7 -3.16 -14.49 0.58
CA LEU A 7 -2.47 -13.91 -0.58
C LEU A 7 -1.17 -13.22 -0.21
N PRO A 8 -0.02 -13.67 -0.77
CA PRO A 8 1.10 -12.77 -0.90
C PRO A 8 0.69 -11.60 -1.82
N LEU A 9 1.17 -10.41 -1.49
CA LEU A 9 0.98 -9.19 -2.26
C LEU A 9 1.74 -9.30 -3.59
N ARG A 10 1.11 -8.87 -4.70
CA ARG A 10 1.63 -8.98 -6.07
C ARG A 10 1.40 -7.71 -6.86
N ILE A 11 2.19 -7.50 -7.91
CA ILE A 11 2.06 -6.38 -8.85
C ILE A 11 2.16 -6.90 -10.28
N SER A 12 1.45 -6.27 -11.22
CA SER A 12 1.40 -6.68 -12.63
C SER A 12 2.57 -6.16 -13.48
N ALA A 13 3.61 -5.66 -12.83
CA ALA A 13 4.79 -5.07 -13.48
C ALA A 13 6.00 -5.97 -13.27
N ASP A 14 6.87 -6.05 -14.29
CA ASP A 14 8.21 -6.59 -14.11
C ASP A 14 9.01 -5.61 -13.23
N THR A 15 9.50 -6.10 -12.10
CA THR A 15 10.24 -5.27 -11.15
C THR A 15 11.58 -5.86 -10.80
N GLY A 16 12.54 -4.98 -10.48
CA GLY A 16 13.83 -5.43 -9.98
C GLY A 16 13.74 -5.96 -8.54
N ALA A 17 14.73 -6.75 -8.15
CA ALA A 17 14.83 -7.47 -6.86
C ALA A 17 14.51 -6.65 -5.60
N LYS A 18 14.71 -5.32 -5.62
CA LYS A 18 14.38 -4.43 -4.49
C LYS A 18 12.88 -4.37 -4.23
N VAL A 19 12.04 -4.35 -5.26
CA VAL A 19 10.58 -4.33 -5.09
C VAL A 19 10.10 -5.71 -4.66
N ASP A 20 10.66 -6.77 -5.22
CA ASP A 20 10.34 -8.15 -4.82
C ASP A 20 10.59 -8.38 -3.33
N HIS A 21 11.72 -7.91 -2.82
CA HIS A 21 12.02 -7.98 -1.39
C HIS A 21 10.98 -7.23 -0.54
N LEU A 22 10.56 -6.02 -0.96
CA LEU A 22 9.53 -5.26 -0.25
C LEU A 22 8.16 -5.96 -0.31
N LEU A 23 7.82 -6.62 -1.42
CA LEU A 23 6.59 -7.39 -1.56
C LEU A 23 6.57 -8.60 -0.62
N VAL A 24 7.71 -9.28 -0.43
CA VAL A 24 7.83 -10.37 0.56
C VAL A 24 7.58 -9.84 1.96
N LEU A 25 8.28 -8.78 2.37
CA LEU A 25 8.08 -8.18 3.69
C LEU A 25 6.64 -7.69 3.91
N ALA A 26 6.03 -7.07 2.90
CA ALA A 26 4.64 -6.63 2.97
C ALA A 26 3.67 -7.81 3.08
N SER A 27 3.94 -8.90 2.37
CA SER A 27 3.15 -10.14 2.44
C SER A 27 3.23 -10.78 3.81
N ASP A 28 4.44 -10.93 4.36
CA ASP A 28 4.66 -11.51 5.68
C ASP A 28 3.93 -10.70 6.76
N ARG A 29 3.94 -9.38 6.61
CA ARG A 29 3.23 -8.49 7.52
C ARG A 29 1.71 -8.63 7.43
N ILE A 30 1.15 -8.66 6.23
CA ILE A 30 -0.29 -8.89 6.04
C ILE A 30 -0.70 -10.25 6.61
N ALA A 31 0.16 -11.27 6.46
CA ALA A 31 -0.08 -12.59 7.03
C ALA A 31 -0.05 -12.59 8.57
N ALA A 32 0.83 -11.79 9.17
CA ALA A 32 0.93 -11.64 10.63
C ALA A 32 -0.21 -10.79 11.22
N ASP A 33 -0.68 -9.78 10.48
CA ASP A 33 -1.75 -8.87 10.90
C ASP A 33 -2.68 -8.54 9.72
N PRO A 34 -3.70 -9.37 9.46
CA PRO A 34 -4.64 -9.14 8.37
C PRO A 34 -5.51 -7.88 8.54
N GLU A 35 -5.64 -7.34 9.75
CA GLU A 35 -6.49 -6.16 10.02
C GLU A 35 -5.96 -4.87 9.38
N VAL A 36 -4.68 -4.87 8.97
CA VAL A 36 -4.11 -3.77 8.19
C VAL A 36 -4.76 -3.58 6.82
N LEU A 37 -5.46 -4.60 6.31
CA LEU A 37 -6.25 -4.53 5.07
C LEU A 37 -7.65 -4.02 5.39
N VAL A 38 -7.90 -2.75 5.07
CA VAL A 38 -9.20 -2.13 5.31
C VAL A 38 -10.16 -2.49 4.17
N PRO A 39 -11.28 -3.19 4.41
CA PRO A 39 -12.22 -3.54 3.36
C PRO A 39 -12.91 -2.29 2.78
N ILE A 40 -13.10 -2.28 1.45
CA ILE A 40 -13.85 -1.26 0.71
C ILE A 40 -15.18 -1.87 0.22
N TYR A 41 -16.21 -1.05 0.05
CA TYR A 41 -17.56 -1.48 -0.34
C TYR A 41 -17.63 -2.34 -1.61
N ASP A 42 -16.70 -2.16 -2.54
CA ASP A 42 -16.65 -2.91 -3.81
C ASP A 42 -15.93 -4.26 -3.71
N GLY A 43 -15.63 -4.70 -2.48
CA GLY A 43 -15.03 -6.00 -2.21
C GLY A 43 -13.52 -6.05 -2.41
N THR A 44 -12.87 -4.90 -2.58
CA THR A 44 -11.41 -4.73 -2.54
C THR A 44 -10.94 -4.31 -1.15
N PHE A 45 -9.63 -4.22 -0.96
CA PHE A 45 -9.00 -3.80 0.28
C PHE A 45 -8.14 -2.57 0.05
N ARG A 46 -7.99 -1.74 1.08
CA ARG A 46 -7.13 -0.57 1.12
C ARG A 46 -5.98 -0.80 2.08
N LEU A 47 -4.79 -0.48 1.62
CA LEU A 47 -3.63 -0.18 2.47
C LEU A 47 -3.43 1.33 2.45
N HIS A 48 -3.08 1.93 3.59
CA HIS A 48 -2.79 3.36 3.66
C HIS A 48 -1.64 3.64 4.62
N CYS A 49 -0.92 4.73 4.39
CA CYS A 49 0.13 5.22 5.26
C CYS A 49 0.29 6.74 5.10
N PRO A 50 0.81 7.44 6.12
CA PRO A 50 1.17 8.84 6.00
C PRO A 50 2.13 9.06 4.82
N MET A 51 2.09 10.27 4.25
CA MET A 51 3.04 10.64 3.21
C MET A 51 4.48 10.50 3.77
N PRO A 52 5.38 9.78 3.09
CA PRO A 52 6.75 9.64 3.56
C PRO A 52 7.51 10.96 3.47
N ASP A 53 8.40 11.21 4.43
CA ASP A 53 9.22 12.42 4.47
C ASP A 53 10.02 12.62 3.18
N GLY A 54 10.02 13.86 2.69
CA GLY A 54 10.74 14.24 1.46
C GLY A 54 10.06 13.80 0.16
N TYR A 55 8.93 13.10 0.21
CA TYR A 55 8.12 12.85 -0.98
C TYR A 55 7.28 14.08 -1.34
N THR A 56 7.39 14.55 -2.58
CA THR A 56 6.54 15.59 -3.12
C THR A 56 5.36 14.97 -3.88
N PRO A 57 4.11 15.20 -3.45
CA PRO A 57 2.94 14.71 -4.16
C PRO A 57 2.91 15.17 -5.62
N ARG A 58 2.59 14.25 -6.52
CA ARG A 58 2.58 14.49 -7.98
C ARG A 58 1.19 14.48 -8.59
N MET A 59 0.25 13.77 -7.97
CA MET A 59 -1.10 13.53 -8.48
C MET A 59 -2.12 14.42 -7.76
N ASN A 60 -1.97 14.55 -6.45
CA ASN A 60 -2.74 15.44 -5.62
C ASN A 60 -1.75 16.31 -4.85
N ARG A 61 -1.58 17.57 -5.29
CA ARG A 61 -0.64 18.52 -4.65
C ARG A 61 -0.94 18.78 -3.16
N TRP A 62 -2.12 18.40 -2.69
CA TRP A 62 -2.52 18.49 -1.28
C TRP A 62 -2.50 17.15 -0.56
N GLY A 63 -2.06 16.07 -1.24
CA GLY A 63 -2.00 14.73 -0.69
C GLY A 63 -1.20 14.71 0.62
N ARG A 64 -1.78 14.06 1.64
CA ARG A 64 -1.19 13.91 2.98
C ARG A 64 -0.90 12.46 3.33
N GLU A 65 -1.47 11.54 2.56
CA GLU A 65 -1.28 10.11 2.73
C GLU A 65 -1.14 9.43 1.37
N LEU A 66 -0.52 8.25 1.38
CA LEU A 66 -0.55 7.34 0.25
C LEU A 66 -1.51 6.20 0.58
N SER A 67 -2.35 5.85 -0.37
CA SER A 67 -3.15 4.63 -0.30
C SER A 67 -2.87 3.73 -1.49
N ALA A 68 -3.11 2.43 -1.32
CA ALA A 68 -3.11 1.48 -2.40
C ALA A 68 -4.30 0.55 -2.28
N ARG A 69 -4.82 0.10 -3.43
CA ARG A 69 -5.91 -0.87 -3.47
C ARG A 69 -5.41 -2.24 -3.89
N VAL A 70 -5.89 -3.23 -3.14
CA VAL A 70 -5.54 -4.63 -3.29
C VAL A 70 -6.82 -5.42 -3.56
N ASN A 71 -6.84 -6.25 -4.59
CA ASN A 71 -8.00 -7.08 -4.86
C ASN A 71 -8.01 -8.35 -3.99
N ARG A 72 -9.08 -9.13 -4.06
CA ARG A 72 -9.22 -10.44 -3.38
C ARG A 72 -8.25 -11.51 -3.86
N ARG A 73 -7.31 -11.19 -4.76
CA ARG A 73 -6.23 -12.05 -5.26
C ARG A 73 -4.84 -11.47 -4.92
N GLY A 74 -4.76 -10.45 -4.08
CA GLY A 74 -3.50 -9.91 -3.56
C GLY A 74 -2.80 -9.00 -4.55
N TRP A 75 -3.45 -8.65 -5.65
CA TRP A 75 -2.86 -7.72 -6.61
C TRP A 75 -3.04 -6.30 -6.13
N LEU A 76 -1.94 -5.60 -5.94
CA LEU A 76 -1.91 -4.16 -5.84
C LEU A 76 -2.12 -3.60 -7.24
N PHE A 77 -3.25 -2.93 -7.45
CA PHE A 77 -3.69 -2.48 -8.77
C PHE A 77 -3.98 -0.96 -8.82
N GLU A 78 -3.82 -0.24 -7.72
CA GLU A 78 -4.02 1.21 -7.65
C GLU A 78 -3.11 1.80 -6.56
N ILE A 79 -2.50 2.96 -6.80
CA ILE A 79 -1.80 3.77 -5.78
C ILE A 79 -2.26 5.22 -5.92
N ASN A 80 -2.71 5.81 -4.82
CA ASN A 80 -3.23 7.16 -4.75
C ASN A 80 -2.48 8.02 -3.74
N GLU A 81 -2.47 9.32 -4.02
CA GLU A 81 -2.21 10.38 -3.04
C GLU A 81 -3.56 10.95 -2.60
N ASP A 82 -3.87 10.81 -1.30
CA ASP A 82 -5.16 11.17 -0.76
C ASP A 82 -5.06 12.36 0.21
N SER A 83 -6.11 13.19 0.24
CA SER A 83 -6.33 14.21 1.27
C SER A 83 -7.82 14.51 1.39
N ASP A 84 -8.37 14.44 2.61
CA ASP A 84 -9.74 14.88 2.94
C ASP A 84 -10.83 14.39 1.96
N GLY A 85 -10.73 13.12 1.52
CA GLY A 85 -11.68 12.50 0.59
C GLY A 85 -11.44 12.80 -0.89
N ILE A 86 -10.43 13.60 -1.23
CA ILE A 86 -9.96 13.83 -2.60
C ILE A 86 -8.78 12.89 -2.88
N SER A 87 -8.94 12.04 -3.90
CA SER A 87 -7.92 11.10 -4.35
C SER A 87 -7.39 11.47 -5.74
N GLY A 88 -6.09 11.31 -5.95
CA GLY A 88 -5.45 11.36 -7.27
C GLY A 88 -4.47 10.21 -7.40
N GLY A 89 -4.54 9.43 -8.49
CA GLY A 89 -4.00 8.08 -8.50
C GLY A 89 -3.57 7.49 -9.83
N TRP A 90 -2.70 6.49 -9.74
CA TRP A 90 -2.33 5.61 -10.85
C TRP A 90 -3.09 4.29 -10.75
N MET A 91 -3.70 3.86 -11.86
CA MET A 91 -4.25 2.52 -12.04
C MET A 91 -3.19 1.55 -12.56
N ALA A 92 -3.37 0.24 -12.35
CA ALA A 92 -2.38 -0.82 -12.57
C ALA A 92 -1.54 -0.73 -13.85
N SER A 93 -2.14 -0.34 -14.98
CA SER A 93 -1.47 -0.20 -16.27
C SER A 93 -0.58 1.04 -16.39
N CYS A 94 -0.70 1.97 -15.45
CA CYS A 94 -0.07 3.29 -15.47
C CYS A 94 0.75 3.56 -14.20
N ILE A 95 0.82 2.63 -13.24
CA ILE A 95 1.62 2.81 -12.02
C ILE A 95 3.10 2.80 -12.41
N PRO A 96 3.84 3.90 -12.19
CA PRO A 96 5.28 3.90 -12.46
C PRO A 96 5.97 2.86 -11.57
N PRO A 97 6.94 2.06 -12.06
CA PRO A 97 7.66 1.08 -11.25
C PRO A 97 8.25 1.65 -9.95
N ALA A 98 8.73 2.90 -10.00
CA ALA A 98 9.25 3.62 -8.85
C ALA A 98 8.19 3.87 -7.76
N MET A 99 6.91 4.00 -8.14
CA MET A 99 5.82 4.28 -7.21
C MET A 99 5.49 3.09 -6.33
N TYR A 100 5.58 1.85 -6.85
CA TYR A 100 5.47 0.64 -6.03
C TYR A 100 6.52 0.63 -4.92
N ARG A 101 7.77 0.98 -5.25
CA ARG A 101 8.86 1.04 -4.26
C ARG A 101 8.58 2.09 -3.19
N VAL A 102 8.18 3.30 -3.60
CA VAL A 102 7.86 4.40 -2.66
C VAL A 102 6.75 3.97 -1.71
N PHE A 103 5.64 3.47 -2.25
CA PHE A 103 4.50 3.07 -1.45
C PHE A 103 4.85 1.94 -0.48
N LEU A 104 5.45 0.83 -0.97
CA LEU A 104 5.76 -0.32 -0.12
C LEU A 104 6.74 0.03 0.99
N ALA A 105 7.77 0.83 0.69
CA ALA A 105 8.74 1.28 1.69
C ALA A 105 8.08 2.17 2.76
N ALA A 106 7.27 3.15 2.34
CA ALA A 106 6.55 4.04 3.26
C ALA A 106 5.57 3.28 4.15
N TRP A 107 4.79 2.36 3.56
CA TRP A 107 3.79 1.57 4.28
C TRP A 107 4.41 0.60 5.29
N LEU A 108 5.55 0.00 4.95
CA LEU A 108 6.30 -0.84 5.89
C LEU A 108 6.88 -0.02 7.05
N ALA A 109 7.41 1.17 6.78
CA ALA A 109 7.99 2.05 7.80
C ALA A 109 6.95 2.67 8.75
N SER A 110 5.80 3.11 8.22
CA SER A 110 4.77 3.83 8.98
C SER A 110 4.21 3.04 10.16
N SER A 111 4.29 1.72 10.08
CA SER A 111 3.68 0.85 11.08
C SER A 111 4.68 0.28 12.07
N GLN A 112 5.97 0.29 11.72
CA GLN A 112 7.02 0.18 12.73
C GLN A 112 6.96 1.38 13.68
N ALA A 113 6.64 2.57 13.18
CA ALA A 113 6.42 3.75 14.04
C ALA A 113 5.26 3.52 15.03
N ARG A 114 4.14 2.96 14.57
CA ARG A 114 3.01 2.60 15.45
C ARG A 114 3.37 1.52 16.48
N GLN A 115 4.23 0.56 16.14
CA GLN A 115 4.75 -0.40 17.12
C GLN A 115 5.63 0.28 18.17
N LEU A 116 6.50 1.21 17.79
CA LEU A 116 7.35 1.96 18.73
C LEU A 116 6.52 2.82 19.70
N GLU A 117 5.43 3.43 19.23
CA GLU A 117 4.51 4.22 20.09
C GLU A 117 3.73 3.35 21.10
N LEU A 118 3.51 2.07 20.82
CA LEU A 118 2.84 1.15 21.74
C LEU A 118 3.75 0.62 22.87
N PHE A 119 5.07 0.87 22.77
CA PHE A 119 6.07 0.45 23.76
C PHE A 119 6.79 1.62 24.47
N ALA A 120 6.37 2.87 24.23
CA ALA A 120 6.96 4.09 24.81
C ALA A 120 6.14 4.65 25.98
#